data_AF-A0A961I332-F1
#
_entry.id   AF-A0A961I332-F1
#
_cell.length_a   1.000
_cell.length_b   1.000
_cell.length_c   1.000
_cell.angle_alpha   90.00
_cell.angle_beta   90.00
_cell.angle_gamma   90.00
#
_symmetry.space_group_name_H-M   'P 1'
#
loop_
_entity.id
_entity.type
_entity.pdbx_description
1 polymer ?
#
loop_
_entity_poly.entity_id
_entity_poly.type
_entity_poly.pdbx_seq_one_letter_code
_entity_poly.pdbx_strand_id
1 'polypeptide(L)'
;MKHKKIIVWSVGLVLAIVGIGLYLNQTVSVTETVIDGYEPIRDDALARRYAPELLIGPEYTPPEALYYRASRDTSNHIHIAYHYVWPYERNDADGWLPWLNRMVYTGGLGIQGTMFGKGDVEVIALEIDADGELRVVQYETADNYHPSDFSVQHKTVRMQAGEFEEPLIFEVISWNHLFDYRYAGDLDPETENQFIKLKPEYFTPELWAEYSMVKAEETRISRNRAHLEFEREYVP
;
A
#
# COMPACT_ATOMS: atom_id res chain seq x y z
N MET A 1 -54.44 12.88 1.68
CA MET A 1 -53.50 13.24 2.78
C MET A 1 -52.27 12.31 2.87
N LYS A 2 -52.41 10.98 2.71
CA LYS A 2 -51.27 10.03 2.75
C LYS A 2 -50.19 10.28 1.68
N HIS A 3 -50.59 10.58 0.43
CA HIS A 3 -49.63 10.84 -0.67
C HIS A 3 -48.74 12.07 -0.47
N LYS A 4 -49.23 13.16 0.15
CA LYS A 4 -48.42 14.35 0.44
C LYS A 4 -47.31 14.07 1.47
N LYS A 5 -47.59 13.21 2.46
CA LYS A 5 -46.56 12.81 3.46
C LYS A 5 -45.47 11.95 2.81
N ILE A 6 -45.85 11.01 1.93
CA ILE A 6 -44.89 10.18 1.19
C ILE A 6 -43.96 11.06 0.34
N ILE A 7 -44.51 12.04 -0.41
CA ILE A 7 -43.71 12.95 -1.22
C ILE A 7 -42.73 13.78 -0.38
N VAL A 8 -43.15 14.32 0.77
CA VAL A 8 -42.27 15.10 1.66
C VAL A 8 -41.14 14.24 2.22
N TRP A 9 -41.43 13.01 2.66
CA TRP A 9 -40.40 12.08 3.12
C TRP A 9 -39.44 11.66 2.01
N SER A 10 -39.95 11.41 0.80
CA SER A 10 -39.11 11.09 -0.36
C SER A 10 -38.20 12.26 -0.74
N VAL A 11 -38.71 13.50 -0.77
CA VAL A 11 -37.89 14.69 -1.05
C VAL A 11 -36.83 14.89 0.04
N GLY A 12 -37.19 14.75 1.32
CA GLY A 12 -36.24 14.84 2.42
C GLY A 12 -35.13 13.78 2.34
N LEU A 13 -35.48 12.54 1.98
CA LEU A 13 -34.51 11.46 1.77
C LEU A 13 -33.58 11.75 0.59
N VAL A 14 -34.10 12.22 -0.54
CA VAL A 14 -33.26 12.61 -1.70
C VAL A 14 -32.30 13.73 -1.31
N LEU A 15 -32.76 14.76 -0.61
CA LEU A 15 -31.90 15.85 -0.15
C LEU A 15 -30.82 15.38 0.82
N ALA A 16 -31.15 14.43 1.72
CA ALA A 16 -30.16 13.83 2.61
C ALA A 16 -29.11 13.02 1.84
N ILE A 17 -29.52 12.21 0.86
CA ILE A 17 -28.60 11.44 0.00
C ILE A 17 -27.70 12.38 -0.80
N VAL A 18 -28.27 13.42 -1.41
CA VAL A 18 -27.49 14.44 -2.15
C VAL A 18 -26.53 15.17 -1.22
N GLY A 19 -26.98 15.56 -0.03
CA GLY A 19 -26.12 16.23 0.96
C GLY A 19 -24.95 15.36 1.42
N ILE A 20 -25.20 14.07 1.68
CA ILE A 20 -24.15 13.09 2.00
C ILE A 20 -23.20 12.92 0.80
N GLY A 21 -23.73 12.79 -0.42
CA GLY A 21 -22.91 12.66 -1.62
C GLY A 21 -21.99 13.86 -1.84
N LEU A 22 -22.50 15.08 -1.69
CA LEU A 22 -21.71 16.31 -1.77
C LEU A 22 -20.63 16.38 -0.67
N TYR A 23 -20.99 15.98 0.56
CA TYR A 23 -20.06 15.96 1.67
C TYR A 23 -18.92 14.94 1.48
N LEU A 24 -19.24 13.75 0.96
CA LEU A 24 -18.24 12.70 0.72
C LEU A 24 -17.30 13.05 -0.45
N ASN A 25 -17.80 13.76 -1.46
CA ASN A 25 -17.03 14.20 -2.63
C ASN A 25 -16.31 15.54 -2.45
N GLN A 26 -16.41 16.16 -1.26
CA GLN A 26 -15.67 17.39 -1.00
C GLN A 26 -14.16 17.10 -0.98
N THR A 27 -13.40 17.89 -1.74
CA THR A 27 -11.93 17.85 -1.76
C THR A 27 -11.41 18.15 -0.35
N VAL A 28 -10.61 17.23 0.18
CA VAL A 28 -9.95 17.31 1.49
C VAL A 28 -8.49 17.69 1.33
N SER A 29 -7.86 17.27 0.23
CA SER A 29 -6.46 17.55 -0.08
C SER A 29 -6.24 17.68 -1.58
N VAL A 30 -5.26 18.49 -1.97
CA VAL A 30 -4.75 18.60 -3.34
C VAL A 30 -3.31 18.11 -3.31
N THR A 31 -2.98 17.15 -4.17
CA THR A 31 -1.66 16.52 -4.18
C THR A 31 -0.68 17.36 -5.00
N GLU A 32 0.44 17.77 -4.40
CA GLU A 32 1.53 18.39 -5.15
C GLU A 32 2.15 17.39 -6.13
N THR A 33 2.09 17.71 -7.42
CA THR A 33 2.59 16.82 -8.49
C THR A 33 4.06 17.07 -8.85
N VAL A 34 4.64 18.16 -8.34
CA VAL A 34 6.04 18.52 -8.53
C VAL A 34 6.73 18.52 -7.18
N ILE A 35 7.65 17.57 -6.99
CA ILE A 35 8.50 17.49 -5.81
C ILE A 35 9.92 17.83 -6.25
N ASP A 36 10.45 18.96 -5.77
CA ASP A 36 11.82 19.36 -6.05
C ASP A 36 12.81 18.44 -5.32
N GLY A 37 13.98 18.23 -5.94
CA GLY A 37 15.11 17.55 -5.29
C GLY A 37 15.24 16.05 -5.57
N TYR A 38 14.34 15.46 -6.35
CA TYR A 38 14.42 14.08 -6.82
C TYR A 38 14.36 13.99 -8.35
N GLU A 39 15.33 13.29 -8.95
CA GLU A 39 15.38 12.97 -10.38
C GLU A 39 14.94 11.51 -10.58
N PRO A 40 13.83 11.23 -11.27
CA PRO A 40 13.42 9.85 -11.57
C PRO A 40 14.51 9.08 -12.34
N ILE A 41 14.77 7.85 -11.91
CA ILE A 41 15.71 6.95 -12.59
C ILE A 41 15.09 5.56 -12.77
N ARG A 42 15.53 4.89 -13.82
CA ARG A 42 15.20 3.48 -14.07
C ARG A 42 16.49 2.66 -14.12
N ASP A 43 16.70 1.85 -13.09
CA ASP A 43 17.80 0.90 -13.00
C ASP A 43 17.30 -0.51 -12.64
N ASP A 44 16.95 -1.29 -13.67
CA ASP A 44 16.41 -2.65 -13.50
C ASP A 44 17.44 -3.60 -12.84
N ALA A 45 18.74 -3.33 -12.96
CA ALA A 45 19.77 -4.19 -12.39
C ALA A 45 19.93 -3.94 -10.89
N LEU A 46 19.96 -2.67 -10.49
CA LEU A 46 19.99 -2.26 -9.09
C LEU A 46 18.72 -2.70 -8.35
N ALA A 47 17.55 -2.52 -8.97
CA ALA A 47 16.28 -2.96 -8.41
C ALA A 47 16.25 -4.48 -8.17
N ARG A 48 16.82 -5.28 -9.08
CA ARG A 48 16.91 -6.75 -8.88
C ARG A 48 17.89 -7.16 -7.80
N ARG A 49 18.98 -6.39 -7.61
CA ARG A 49 19.98 -6.67 -6.57
C ARG A 49 19.39 -6.54 -5.18
N TYR A 50 18.63 -5.47 -4.95
CA TYR A 50 18.07 -5.13 -3.64
C TYR A 50 16.60 -5.50 -3.47
N ALA A 51 16.02 -6.28 -4.40
CA ALA A 51 14.64 -6.71 -4.30
C ALA A 51 14.40 -7.47 -2.97
N PRO A 52 13.47 -7.01 -2.12
CA PRO A 52 13.14 -7.73 -0.90
C PRO A 52 12.55 -9.11 -1.23
N GLU A 53 12.72 -10.05 -0.30
CA GLU A 53 12.08 -11.37 -0.36
C GLU A 53 10.94 -11.43 0.65
N LEU A 54 9.85 -12.11 0.30
CA LEU A 54 8.71 -12.30 1.20
C LEU A 54 8.68 -13.70 1.77
N LEU A 55 8.44 -13.79 3.08
CA LEU A 55 7.99 -14.99 3.76
C LEU A 55 6.48 -14.90 3.93
N ILE A 56 5.74 -15.82 3.30
CA ILE A 56 4.28 -15.77 3.26
C ILE A 56 3.72 -17.07 3.85
N GLY A 57 3.00 -16.91 4.97
CA GLY A 57 2.25 -18.00 5.60
C GLY A 57 1.10 -18.51 4.72
N PRO A 58 0.69 -19.79 4.87
CA PRO A 58 -0.37 -20.40 4.05
C PRO A 58 -1.74 -19.72 4.17
N GLU A 59 -1.95 -18.89 5.19
CA GLU A 59 -3.17 -18.10 5.41
C GLU A 59 -3.30 -16.88 4.48
N TYR A 60 -2.22 -16.43 3.84
CA TYR A 60 -2.22 -15.25 2.99
C TYR A 60 -2.13 -15.62 1.51
N THR A 61 -2.90 -14.91 0.68
CA THR A 61 -2.83 -15.08 -0.77
C THR A 61 -1.58 -14.38 -1.28
N PRO A 62 -0.69 -15.00 -2.07
CA PRO A 62 0.56 -14.36 -2.50
C PRO A 62 0.35 -13.14 -3.42
N PRO A 63 1.32 -12.21 -3.49
CA PRO A 63 1.24 -11.05 -4.36
C PRO A 63 1.34 -11.47 -5.84
N GLU A 64 0.64 -10.74 -6.70
CA GLU A 64 0.62 -10.96 -8.15
C GLU A 64 1.86 -10.39 -8.83
N ALA A 65 2.41 -9.29 -8.31
CA ALA A 65 3.54 -8.59 -8.91
C ALA A 65 4.35 -7.81 -7.88
N LEU A 66 5.60 -7.52 -8.25
CA LEU A 66 6.49 -6.59 -7.55
C LEU A 66 6.88 -5.50 -8.54
N TYR A 67 6.38 -4.29 -8.32
CA TYR A 67 6.79 -3.13 -9.11
C TYR A 67 7.80 -2.28 -8.35
N TYR A 68 8.58 -1.46 -9.04
CA TYR A 68 9.44 -0.49 -8.39
C TYR A 68 9.44 0.88 -9.08
N ARG A 69 9.63 1.93 -8.28
CA ARG A 69 10.06 3.25 -8.74
C ARG A 69 11.35 3.64 -8.06
N ALA A 70 12.18 4.41 -8.75
CA ALA A 70 13.41 4.89 -8.18
C ALA A 70 13.67 6.35 -8.57
N SER A 71 14.36 7.06 -7.70
CA SER A 71 14.83 8.41 -7.96
C SER A 71 16.21 8.62 -7.35
N ARG A 72 16.89 9.66 -7.81
CA ARG A 72 18.15 10.12 -7.26
C ARG A 72 17.94 11.49 -6.63
N ASP A 73 18.44 11.69 -5.41
CA ASP A 73 18.37 12.98 -4.74
C ASP A 73 19.56 13.90 -5.07
N THR A 74 19.51 15.13 -4.56
CA THR A 74 20.59 16.13 -4.72
C THR A 74 21.93 15.73 -4.10
N SER A 75 21.95 14.75 -3.19
CA SER A 75 23.17 14.19 -2.57
C SER A 75 23.69 12.97 -3.33
N ASN A 76 23.09 12.65 -4.49
CA ASN A 76 23.40 11.47 -5.29
C ASN A 76 23.07 10.13 -4.59
N HIS A 77 22.19 10.14 -3.57
CA HIS A 77 21.61 8.91 -3.04
C HIS A 77 20.50 8.43 -3.96
N ILE A 78 20.35 7.12 -4.06
CA ILE A 78 19.28 6.47 -4.82
C ILE A 78 18.21 6.00 -3.85
N HIS A 79 16.97 6.39 -4.12
CA HIS A 79 15.79 5.96 -3.38
C HIS A 79 15.02 4.97 -4.25
N ILE A 80 14.69 3.78 -3.73
CA ILE A 80 13.90 2.78 -4.45
C ILE A 80 12.68 2.41 -3.60
N ALA A 81 11.48 2.50 -4.16
CA ALA A 81 10.26 1.97 -3.56
C ALA A 81 9.82 0.71 -4.30
N TYR A 82 9.65 -0.38 -3.57
CA TYR A 82 9.13 -1.66 -4.06
C TYR A 82 7.67 -1.82 -3.64
N HIS A 83 6.80 -2.06 -4.61
CA HIS A 83 5.36 -2.18 -4.47
C HIS A 83 4.93 -3.62 -4.70
N TYR A 84 4.55 -4.29 -3.62
CA TYR A 84 3.88 -5.58 -3.70
C TYR A 84 2.41 -5.37 -4.03
N VAL A 85 1.99 -5.91 -5.16
CA VAL A 85 0.59 -5.84 -5.58
C VAL A 85 -0.11 -7.13 -5.22
N TRP A 86 -1.15 -7.02 -4.40
CA TRP A 86 -2.00 -8.10 -3.96
C TRP A 86 -3.35 -8.05 -4.68
N PRO A 87 -4.00 -9.19 -4.92
CA PRO A 87 -5.28 -9.22 -5.63
C PRO A 87 -6.40 -8.54 -4.83
N TYR A 88 -6.35 -8.62 -3.50
CA TYR A 88 -7.34 -8.07 -2.56
C TYR A 88 -6.80 -8.13 -1.13
N GLU A 89 -7.31 -7.27 -0.24
CA GLU A 89 -7.24 -7.50 1.22
C GLU A 89 -8.37 -8.44 1.64
N ARG A 90 -8.14 -9.37 2.57
CA ARG A 90 -9.23 -10.21 3.10
C ARG A 90 -8.95 -10.73 4.50
N ASN A 91 -9.73 -10.27 5.48
CA ASN A 91 -9.70 -10.86 6.82
C ASN A 91 -10.53 -12.15 6.85
N ASP A 92 -9.88 -13.31 6.82
CA ASP A 92 -10.51 -14.63 6.90
C ASP A 92 -10.75 -15.15 8.32
N ALA A 93 -10.39 -14.39 9.35
CA ALA A 93 -10.57 -14.80 10.73
C ALA A 93 -12.06 -14.96 11.09
N ASP A 94 -12.30 -15.81 12.09
CA ASP A 94 -13.61 -15.95 12.69
C ASP A 94 -13.95 -14.76 13.59
N GLY A 95 -15.23 -14.40 13.62
CA GLY A 95 -15.76 -13.35 14.49
C GLY A 95 -16.70 -12.38 13.78
N TRP A 96 -17.42 -11.60 14.59
CA TRP A 96 -18.39 -10.63 14.08
C TRP A 96 -17.72 -9.41 13.43
N LEU A 97 -16.56 -8.97 13.95
CA LEU A 97 -15.76 -7.88 13.38
C LEU A 97 -15.13 -8.26 12.03
N PRO A 98 -14.43 -9.41 11.88
CA PRO A 98 -13.95 -9.89 10.59
C PRO A 98 -15.09 -10.08 9.57
N TRP A 99 -16.23 -10.63 10.00
CA TRP A 99 -17.41 -10.74 9.13
C TRP A 99 -17.90 -9.37 8.64
N LEU A 100 -17.98 -8.37 9.52
CA LEU A 100 -18.37 -7.01 9.14
C LEU A 100 -17.36 -6.37 8.19
N ASN A 101 -16.06 -6.56 8.42
CA ASN A 101 -14.99 -6.10 7.53
C ASN A 101 -15.17 -6.70 6.12
N ARG A 102 -15.40 -8.02 6.01
CA ARG A 102 -15.67 -8.68 4.72
C ARG A 102 -16.92 -8.16 4.02
N MET A 103 -17.97 -7.83 4.75
CA MET A 103 -19.22 -7.34 4.16
C MET A 103 -19.13 -5.88 3.69
N VAL A 104 -18.37 -5.04 4.39
CA VAL A 104 -18.36 -3.59 4.18
C VAL A 104 -17.12 -3.10 3.45
N TYR A 105 -15.94 -3.60 3.82
CA TYR A 105 -14.65 -3.03 3.43
C TYR A 105 -13.95 -3.85 2.34
N THR A 106 -13.61 -5.11 2.63
CA THR A 106 -12.81 -5.99 1.74
C THR A 106 -13.63 -6.78 0.72
N GLY A 107 -14.96 -6.84 0.88
CA GLY A 107 -15.85 -7.58 -0.03
C GLY A 107 -17.02 -6.75 -0.56
N GLY A 108 -18.21 -6.99 -0.01
CA GLY A 108 -19.51 -6.78 -0.68
C GLY A 108 -19.86 -5.37 -1.17
N LEU A 109 -19.29 -4.31 -0.59
CA LEU A 109 -19.52 -2.93 -1.02
C LEU A 109 -18.37 -2.33 -1.86
N GLY A 110 -17.25 -3.05 -2.03
CA GLY A 110 -16.13 -2.62 -2.87
C GLY A 110 -15.55 -1.25 -2.48
N ILE A 111 -15.65 -0.87 -1.19
CA ILE A 111 -15.25 0.45 -0.71
C ILE A 111 -13.75 0.65 -0.91
N GLN A 112 -12.93 -0.37 -0.63
CA GLN A 112 -11.49 -0.33 -0.87
C GLN A 112 -11.17 -0.01 -2.34
N GLY A 113 -11.81 -0.71 -3.28
CA GLY A 113 -11.62 -0.46 -4.72
C GLY A 113 -12.05 0.94 -5.16
N THR A 114 -13.12 1.47 -4.56
CA THR A 114 -13.56 2.86 -4.82
C THR A 114 -12.59 3.89 -4.22
N MET A 115 -12.06 3.60 -3.03
CA MET A 115 -11.20 4.51 -2.28
C MET A 115 -9.78 4.56 -2.80
N PHE A 116 -9.21 3.41 -3.20
CA PHE A 116 -7.78 3.27 -3.48
C PHE A 116 -7.49 2.72 -4.88
N GLY A 117 -8.48 2.22 -5.62
CA GLY A 117 -8.28 1.64 -6.95
C GLY A 117 -8.10 0.12 -6.91
N LYS A 118 -7.56 -0.45 -7.99
CA LYS A 118 -7.44 -1.92 -8.15
C LYS A 118 -6.50 -2.53 -7.11
N GLY A 119 -6.85 -3.72 -6.61
CA GLY A 119 -6.00 -4.55 -5.76
C GLY A 119 -5.64 -3.89 -4.42
N ASP A 120 -4.63 -4.45 -3.78
CA ASP A 120 -3.94 -3.83 -2.65
C ASP A 120 -2.45 -3.66 -2.98
N VAL A 121 -1.83 -2.61 -2.44
CA VAL A 121 -0.45 -2.23 -2.79
C VAL A 121 0.28 -1.83 -1.53
N GLU A 122 1.28 -2.62 -1.16
CA GLU A 122 2.12 -2.41 0.02
C GLU A 122 3.55 -2.09 -0.38
N VAL A 123 4.20 -1.20 0.39
CA VAL A 123 5.49 -0.60 -0.01
C VAL A 123 6.63 -0.92 0.96
N ILE A 124 7.78 -1.27 0.39
CA ILE A 124 9.07 -1.33 1.08
C ILE A 124 10.03 -0.40 0.35
N ALA A 125 10.61 0.56 1.06
CA ALA A 125 11.47 1.58 0.48
C ALA A 125 12.89 1.50 0.99
N LEU A 126 13.84 1.74 0.10
CA LEU A 126 15.27 1.66 0.34
C LEU A 126 15.93 3.00 0.01
N GLU A 127 16.97 3.34 0.77
CA GLU A 127 17.91 4.41 0.44
C GLU A 127 19.31 3.81 0.28
N ILE A 128 19.91 4.02 -0.88
CA ILE A 128 21.25 3.56 -1.26
C ILE A 128 22.13 4.78 -1.42
N ASP A 129 23.29 4.79 -0.79
CA ASP A 129 24.20 5.93 -0.86
C ASP A 129 24.92 6.05 -2.22
N ALA A 130 25.70 7.11 -2.36
CA ALA A 130 26.47 7.37 -3.58
C ALA A 130 27.56 6.31 -3.87
N ASP A 131 27.99 5.54 -2.86
CA ASP A 131 28.95 4.45 -2.99
C ASP A 131 28.27 3.13 -3.41
N GLY A 132 26.94 3.11 -3.45
CA GLY A 132 26.14 1.95 -3.83
C GLY A 132 25.82 1.03 -2.66
N GLU A 133 25.96 1.49 -1.42
CA GLU A 133 25.67 0.72 -0.21
C GLU A 133 24.28 1.05 0.33
N LEU A 134 23.55 0.01 0.74
CA LEU A 134 22.21 0.16 1.32
C LEU A 134 22.31 0.78 2.71
N ARG A 135 21.62 1.90 2.94
CA ARG A 135 21.68 2.66 4.20
C ARG A 135 20.41 2.69 5.00
N VAL A 136 19.26 2.69 4.32
CA VAL A 136 17.97 2.76 4.99
C VAL A 136 17.03 1.75 4.38
N VAL A 137 16.25 1.11 5.25
CA VAL A 137 15.11 0.28 4.91
C VAL A 137 13.89 0.83 5.64
N GLN A 138 12.82 1.14 4.92
CA GLN A 138 11.58 1.67 5.47
C GLN A 138 10.39 0.83 5.00
N TYR A 139 9.49 0.49 5.91
CA TYR A 139 8.29 -0.30 5.64
C TYR A 139 7.22 -0.02 6.71
N GLU A 140 6.02 -0.55 6.53
CA GLU A 140 4.96 -0.52 7.54
C GLU A 140 4.77 -1.90 8.20
N THR A 141 4.70 -1.90 9.53
CA THR A 141 4.33 -3.05 10.36
C THR A 141 3.00 -2.79 11.06
N ALA A 142 2.44 -3.83 11.66
CA ALA A 142 1.20 -3.77 12.41
C ALA A 142 1.46 -3.49 13.91
N ASP A 143 0.82 -2.47 14.47
CA ASP A 143 0.89 -2.16 15.91
C ASP A 143 -0.20 -2.91 16.68
N ASN A 144 0.19 -3.79 17.61
CA ASN A 144 -0.70 -4.60 18.46
C ASN A 144 -1.79 -5.39 17.69
N TYR A 145 -1.42 -5.95 16.53
CA TYR A 145 -2.37 -6.64 15.65
C TYR A 145 -3.00 -7.88 16.29
N HIS A 146 -4.32 -7.98 16.12
CA HIS A 146 -5.08 -9.20 16.40
C HIS A 146 -5.98 -9.55 15.19
N PRO A 147 -5.98 -10.81 14.68
CA PRO A 147 -6.76 -11.18 13.49
C PRO A 147 -8.27 -10.94 13.63
N SER A 148 -8.80 -10.98 14.86
CA SER A 148 -10.22 -10.70 15.13
C SER A 148 -10.59 -9.22 15.11
N ASP A 149 -9.63 -8.30 14.89
CA ASP A 149 -9.91 -6.87 14.83
C ASP A 149 -10.51 -6.46 13.50
N PHE A 150 -11.26 -5.35 13.51
CA PHE A 150 -11.90 -4.82 12.31
C PHE A 150 -10.91 -4.20 11.32
N SER A 151 -9.85 -3.59 11.84
CA SER A 151 -8.85 -2.83 11.10
C SER A 151 -7.48 -3.09 11.69
N VAL A 152 -6.45 -2.95 10.88
CA VAL A 152 -5.06 -3.03 11.34
C VAL A 152 -4.53 -1.62 11.59
N GLN A 153 -3.80 -1.42 12.68
CA GLN A 153 -3.14 -0.16 12.96
C GLN A 153 -1.74 -0.20 12.37
N HIS A 154 -1.43 0.76 11.49
CA HIS A 154 -0.15 0.83 10.80
C HIS A 154 0.89 1.56 11.67
N LYS A 155 2.14 1.11 11.59
CA LYS A 155 3.30 1.76 12.19
C LYS A 155 4.47 1.72 11.21
N THR A 156 4.99 2.89 10.85
CA THR A 156 6.19 2.99 10.02
C THR A 156 7.43 2.57 10.81
N VAL A 157 8.22 1.68 10.22
CA VAL A 157 9.56 1.30 10.68
C VAL A 157 10.57 1.88 9.71
N ARG A 158 11.63 2.50 10.24
CA ARG A 158 12.77 2.99 9.45
C ARG A 158 14.06 2.51 10.12
N MET A 159 14.72 1.56 9.47
CA MET A 159 15.95 0.93 9.92
C MET A 159 17.15 1.59 9.25
N GLN A 160 18.23 1.76 10.00
CA GLN A 160 19.51 2.32 9.54
C GLN A 160 20.52 1.20 9.25
N ALA A 161 21.59 1.54 8.52
CA ALA A 161 22.70 0.63 8.26
C ALA A 161 23.20 -0.02 9.56
N GLY A 162 23.33 -1.34 9.56
CA GLY A 162 23.72 -2.14 10.74
C GLY A 162 22.53 -2.65 11.57
N GLU A 163 21.31 -2.22 11.28
CA GLU A 163 20.08 -2.79 11.88
C GLU A 163 19.44 -3.86 11.00
N PHE A 164 19.94 -4.09 9.80
CA PHE A 164 19.49 -5.09 8.83
C PHE A 164 20.68 -5.78 8.15
N GLU A 165 20.42 -6.93 7.54
CA GLU A 165 21.34 -7.72 6.73
C GLU A 165 20.72 -8.07 5.37
N GLU A 166 21.56 -8.21 4.34
CA GLU A 166 21.15 -8.71 3.03
C GLU A 166 21.25 -10.26 2.97
N PRO A 167 20.31 -10.96 2.30
CA PRO A 167 19.14 -10.42 1.62
C PRO A 167 18.08 -9.89 2.60
N LEU A 168 17.32 -8.88 2.18
CA LEU A 168 16.23 -8.33 2.98
C LEU A 168 15.03 -9.28 2.94
N ILE A 169 14.61 -9.79 4.10
CA ILE A 169 13.51 -10.74 4.23
C ILE A 169 12.40 -10.13 5.07
N PHE A 170 11.18 -10.19 4.56
CA PHE A 170 9.99 -9.66 5.22
C PHE A 170 8.90 -10.73 5.34
N GLU A 171 8.46 -10.98 6.56
CA GLU A 171 7.29 -11.81 6.82
C GLU A 171 6.02 -10.98 6.70
N VAL A 172 5.01 -11.55 6.03
CA VAL A 172 3.68 -10.96 6.00
C VAL A 172 2.92 -11.38 7.25
N ILE A 173 2.53 -10.40 8.08
CA ILE A 173 2.03 -10.65 9.44
C ILE A 173 0.54 -10.33 9.62
N SER A 174 -0.12 -9.74 8.64
CA SER A 174 -1.52 -9.32 8.75
C SER A 174 -2.33 -9.54 7.48
N TRP A 175 -3.66 -9.58 7.62
CA TRP A 175 -4.59 -9.75 6.49
C TRP A 175 -4.63 -8.57 5.51
N ASN A 176 -4.07 -7.42 5.89
CA ASN A 176 -3.81 -6.28 5.02
C ASN A 176 -2.33 -6.20 4.59
N HIS A 177 -1.62 -7.32 4.64
CA HIS A 177 -0.29 -7.51 4.07
C HIS A 177 0.86 -6.65 4.64
N LEU A 178 0.75 -6.21 5.90
CA LEU A 178 1.87 -5.52 6.57
C LEU A 178 3.01 -6.47 6.87
N PHE A 179 4.20 -5.90 7.06
CA PHE A 179 5.45 -6.64 7.13
C PHE A 179 6.10 -6.61 8.51
N ASP A 180 6.84 -7.66 8.81
CA ASP A 180 7.91 -7.67 9.81
C ASP A 180 9.23 -8.09 9.19
N TYR A 181 10.32 -7.41 9.54
CA TYR A 181 11.65 -7.81 9.13
C TYR A 181 12.10 -9.10 9.84
N ARG A 182 12.82 -9.96 9.12
CA ARG A 182 13.42 -11.20 9.63
C ARG A 182 14.89 -11.28 9.22
N TYR A 183 15.75 -11.68 10.16
CA TYR A 183 17.13 -12.03 9.85
C TYR A 183 17.18 -13.41 9.22
N ALA A 184 18.02 -13.58 8.21
CA ALA A 184 18.17 -14.87 7.53
C ALA A 184 18.58 -16.00 8.48
N GLY A 185 19.37 -15.69 9.51
CA GLY A 185 19.82 -16.65 10.52
C GLY A 185 18.74 -17.10 11.50
N ASP A 186 17.61 -16.40 11.60
CA ASP A 186 16.52 -16.71 12.52
C ASP A 186 15.45 -17.63 11.90
N LEU A 187 15.59 -17.94 10.62
CA LEU A 187 14.62 -18.74 9.87
C LEU A 187 14.82 -20.24 10.13
N ASP A 188 13.72 -20.93 10.41
CA ASP A 188 13.71 -22.39 10.45
C ASP A 188 13.98 -22.96 9.04
N PRO A 189 14.83 -23.97 8.86
CA PRO A 189 15.00 -24.66 7.58
C PRO A 189 13.68 -25.11 6.92
N GLU A 190 12.60 -25.36 7.69
CA GLU A 190 11.30 -25.73 7.14
C GLU A 190 10.54 -24.57 6.46
N THR A 191 10.94 -23.30 6.65
CA THR A 191 10.31 -22.14 5.99
C THR A 191 10.80 -21.90 4.56
N GLU A 192 11.77 -22.67 4.04
CA GLU A 192 12.27 -22.52 2.65
C GLU A 192 11.16 -22.57 1.59
N ASN A 193 10.08 -23.33 1.83
CA ASN A 193 8.96 -23.46 0.88
C ASN A 193 7.96 -22.28 0.92
N GLN A 194 8.14 -21.33 1.83
CA GLN A 194 7.26 -20.17 2.00
C GLN A 194 7.87 -18.87 1.45
N PHE A 195 9.09 -18.96 0.90
CA PHE A 195 9.75 -17.84 0.25
C PHE A 195 9.14 -17.55 -1.10
N ILE A 196 8.75 -16.29 -1.29
CA ILE A 196 8.35 -15.75 -2.58
C ILE A 196 9.37 -14.71 -2.98
N LYS A 197 10.05 -15.01 -4.09
CA LYS A 197 10.98 -14.10 -4.76
C LYS A 197 10.37 -13.63 -6.06
N LEU A 198 9.75 -12.45 -6.01
CA LEU A 198 9.23 -11.80 -7.21
C LEU A 198 10.34 -11.05 -7.93
N LYS A 199 10.29 -11.06 -9.25
CA LYS A 199 11.19 -10.24 -10.07
C LYS A 199 10.61 -8.82 -10.12
N PRO A 200 11.36 -7.78 -9.68
CA PRO A 200 10.85 -6.42 -9.76
C PRO A 200 10.76 -5.97 -11.22
N GLU A 201 9.64 -5.31 -11.54
CA GLU A 201 9.38 -4.65 -12.81
C GLU A 201 9.16 -3.15 -12.60
N TYR A 202 9.51 -2.32 -13.57
CA TYR A 202 9.38 -0.88 -13.41
C TYR A 202 7.89 -0.48 -13.36
N PHE A 203 7.51 0.33 -12.38
CA PHE A 203 6.14 0.78 -12.17
C PHE A 203 5.80 1.93 -13.15
N THR A 204 5.45 1.56 -14.38
CA THR A 204 5.24 2.52 -15.46
C THR A 204 4.13 3.52 -15.13
N PRO A 205 4.08 4.69 -15.79
CA PRO A 205 2.99 5.64 -15.63
C PRO A 205 1.60 5.04 -15.86
N GLU A 206 1.46 4.09 -16.80
CA GLU A 206 0.19 3.42 -17.09
C GLU A 206 -0.26 2.56 -15.91
N LEU A 207 0.66 1.75 -15.36
CA LEU A 207 0.39 0.94 -14.18
C LEU A 207 0.12 1.84 -12.96
N TRP A 208 0.90 2.90 -12.77
CA TRP A 208 0.71 3.86 -11.66
C TRP A 208 -0.69 4.48 -11.67
N ALA A 209 -1.19 4.82 -12.87
CA ALA A 209 -2.55 5.28 -13.08
C ALA A 209 -3.60 4.16 -12.86
N GLU A 210 -3.34 2.94 -13.35
CA GLU A 210 -4.21 1.77 -13.16
C GLU A 210 -4.46 1.49 -11.67
N TYR A 211 -3.41 1.51 -10.85
CA TYR A 211 -3.49 1.31 -9.40
C TYR A 211 -3.91 2.57 -8.64
N SER A 212 -4.16 3.69 -9.33
CA SER A 212 -4.59 4.97 -8.74
C SER A 212 -3.69 5.44 -7.59
N MET A 213 -2.37 5.26 -7.75
CA MET A 213 -1.38 5.54 -6.71
C MET A 213 -1.43 7.00 -6.23
N VAL A 214 -1.59 7.92 -7.19
CA VAL A 214 -1.73 9.36 -6.95
C VAL A 214 -2.98 9.88 -7.66
N LYS A 215 -3.70 10.75 -6.97
CA LYS A 215 -4.87 11.48 -7.43
C LYS A 215 -4.61 12.96 -7.21
N ALA A 216 -4.97 13.77 -8.20
CA ALA A 216 -4.81 15.23 -8.12
C ALA A 216 -5.56 15.82 -6.92
N GLU A 217 -6.75 15.28 -6.65
CA GLU A 217 -7.60 15.67 -5.52
C GLU A 217 -8.00 14.44 -4.72
N GLU A 218 -7.84 14.52 -3.40
CA GLU A 218 -8.37 13.53 -2.47
C GLU A 218 -9.70 14.01 -1.90
N THR A 219 -10.66 13.10 -1.82
CA THR A 219 -11.94 13.29 -1.14
C THR A 219 -12.04 12.32 0.04
N ARG A 220 -13.17 12.31 0.75
CA ARG A 220 -13.35 11.37 1.87
C ARG A 220 -13.44 9.91 1.41
N ILE A 221 -13.82 9.68 0.17
CA ILE A 221 -14.04 8.35 -0.43
C ILE A 221 -13.08 8.06 -1.59
N SER A 222 -12.10 8.92 -1.84
CA SER A 222 -11.08 8.71 -2.86
C SER A 222 -9.77 9.30 -2.35
N ARG A 223 -8.80 8.44 -2.04
CA ARG A 223 -7.51 8.84 -1.47
C ARG A 223 -6.37 8.29 -2.32
N ASN A 224 -5.21 8.92 -2.19
CA ASN A 224 -3.97 8.36 -2.68
C ASN A 224 -3.67 7.05 -1.96
N ARG A 225 -2.92 6.18 -2.62
CA ARG A 225 -2.27 5.05 -1.94
C ARG A 225 -1.04 5.53 -1.20
N ALA A 226 -0.58 4.74 -0.23
CA ALA A 226 0.70 4.97 0.40
C ALA A 226 1.79 4.98 -0.67
N HIS A 227 2.50 6.11 -0.78
CA HIS A 227 3.66 6.29 -1.64
C HIS A 227 4.52 7.40 -1.05
N LEU A 228 5.80 7.37 -1.37
CA LEU A 228 6.80 8.34 -0.96
C LEU A 228 6.91 9.44 -2.02
N GLU A 229 7.29 10.64 -1.57
CA GLU A 229 7.32 11.83 -2.43
C GLU A 229 8.28 11.64 -3.63
N PHE A 230 9.39 10.95 -3.41
CA PHE A 230 10.41 10.70 -4.42
C PHE A 230 9.93 9.79 -5.57
N GLU A 231 8.82 9.08 -5.39
CA GLU A 231 8.24 8.19 -6.39
C GLU A 231 7.40 8.92 -7.44
N ARG A 232 7.10 10.20 -7.19
CA ARG A 232 6.33 11.03 -8.10
C ARG A 232 7.21 11.41 -9.29
N GLU A 233 7.22 10.54 -10.29
CA GLU A 233 7.64 10.91 -11.63
C GLU A 233 6.64 11.95 -12.13
N TYR A 234 7.11 13.18 -12.30
CA TYR A 234 6.33 14.33 -12.79
C TYR A 234 5.03 13.92 -13.49
N VAL A 235 3.90 14.05 -12.79
CA VAL A 235 2.57 13.81 -13.37
C VAL A 235 2.02 15.18 -13.77
N PRO A 236 1.93 15.50 -15.08
CA PRO A 236 1.49 16.80 -15.57
C PRO A 236 0.03 17.12 -15.23
#